data_AF-A0A955JHD1-F1
#
_entry.id   AF-A0A955JHD1-F1
#
_cell.length_a   1.000
_cell.length_b   1.000
_cell.length_c   1.000
_cell.angle_alpha   90.00
_cell.angle_beta   90.00
_cell.angle_gamma   90.00
#
_symmetry.space_group_name_H-M   'P 1'
#
loop_
_entity.id
_entity.type
_entity.pdbx_description
1 polymer ?
#
loop_
_entity_poly.entity_id
_entity_poly.type
_entity_poly.pdbx_seq_one_letter_code
_entity_poly.pdbx_strand_id
1 'polypeptide(L)'
;IVFTVVGMAALCFFAAPELSGATALGRGLSAFLSLFWWARLFFQLFYYDRDVRRRYRVVDALFVVAFVYLAVVFALGASAGLIEP
;
A
#
# COMPACT_ATOMS: atom_id res chain seq x y z
N ILE A 1 -4.33 -9.61 7.21
CA ILE A 1 -4.41 -8.16 6.90
C ILE A 1 -4.04 -7.32 8.11
N VAL A 2 -4.71 -7.50 9.26
CA VAL A 2 -4.47 -6.67 10.45
C VAL A 2 -3.00 -6.69 10.89
N PHE A 3 -2.40 -7.87 11.07
CA PHE A 3 -0.97 -7.98 11.42
C PHE A 3 -0.03 -7.39 10.37
N THR A 4 -0.37 -7.53 9.08
CA THR A 4 0.40 -6.93 7.99
C THR A 4 0.37 -5.41 8.08
N VAL A 5 -0.78 -4.81 8.36
CA VAL A 5 -0.95 -3.37 8.55
C VAL A 5 -0.18 -2.88 9.77
N VAL A 6 -0.25 -3.61 10.89
CA VAL A 6 0.49 -3.27 12.11
C VAL A 6 2.00 -3.34 11.87
N GLY A 7 2.50 -4.41 11.24
CA GLY A 7 3.91 -4.55 10.89
C GLY A 7 4.38 -3.46 9.93
N MET A 8 3.56 -3.10 8.93
CA MET A 8 3.85 -2.01 8.01
C MET A 8 3.88 -0.66 8.72
N ALA A 9 2.93 -0.39 9.63
CA ALA A 9 2.94 0.82 10.43
C ALA A 9 4.22 0.91 11.27
N ALA A 10 4.63 -0.19 11.91
CA ALA A 10 5.89 -0.25 12.64
C ALA A 10 7.10 0.06 11.73
N LEU A 11 7.16 -0.52 10.52
CA LEU A 11 8.21 -0.21 9.54
C LEU A 11 8.21 1.28 9.16
N CYS A 12 7.04 1.88 8.94
CA CYS A 12 6.94 3.30 8.61
C CYS A 12 7.36 4.22 9.78
N PHE A 13 7.07 3.87 11.03
CA PHE A 13 7.42 4.73 12.17
C PHE A 13 8.85 4.54 12.66
N PHE A 14 9.37 3.31 12.65
CA PHE A 14 10.68 3.00 13.23
C PHE A 14 11.80 2.87 12.19
N ALA A 15 11.46 2.55 10.95
CA ALA A 15 12.43 2.32 9.86
C ALA A 15 12.16 3.21 8.64
N ALA A 16 11.40 4.31 8.80
CA ALA A 16 11.09 5.24 7.71
C ALA A 16 12.31 5.64 6.86
N PRO A 17 13.44 6.07 7.45
CA PRO A 17 14.61 6.49 6.68
C PRO A 17 15.23 5.37 5.84
N GLU A 18 15.20 4.14 6.33
CA GLU A 18 15.70 2.95 5.62
C GLU A 18 14.74 2.49 4.53
N LEU A 19 13.44 2.70 4.76
CA LEU A 19 12.36 2.35 3.82
C LEU A 19 12.24 3.35 2.67
N SER A 20 12.43 4.65 2.96
CA SER A 20 12.50 5.73 1.97
C SER A 20 13.89 5.92 1.39
N GLY A 21 14.91 5.39 2.05
CA GLY A 21 16.29 5.43 1.60
C GLY A 21 16.50 4.55 0.36
N ALA A 22 17.50 4.90 -0.45
CA ALA A 22 17.82 4.21 -1.70
C ALA A 22 18.41 2.79 -1.52
N THR A 23 18.25 2.15 -0.35
CA THR A 23 18.76 0.80 -0.11
C THR A 23 18.00 -0.21 -0.97
N ALA A 24 18.71 -1.24 -1.47
CA ALA A 24 18.09 -2.27 -2.29
C ALA A 24 16.95 -3.00 -1.56
N LEU A 25 17.09 -3.19 -0.25
CA LEU A 25 16.10 -3.84 0.61
C LEU A 25 14.87 -2.94 0.83
N GLY A 26 15.06 -1.65 1.15
CA GLY A 26 13.97 -0.69 1.30
C GLY A 26 13.13 -0.55 0.02
N ARG A 27 13.79 -0.50 -1.15
CA ARG A 27 13.11 -0.50 -2.45
C ARG A 27 12.34 -1.79 -2.71
N GLY A 28 12.93 -2.95 -2.43
CA GLY A 28 12.27 -4.25 -2.59
C GLY A 28 11.03 -4.39 -1.70
N LEU A 29 11.14 -4.00 -0.43
CA LEU A 29 10.01 -3.98 0.51
C LEU A 29 8.92 -3.00 0.05
N SER A 30 9.29 -1.78 -0.34
CA SER A 30 8.33 -0.79 -0.84
C SER A 30 7.63 -1.26 -2.11
N ALA A 31 8.34 -1.87 -3.06
CA ALA A 31 7.73 -2.43 -4.27
C ALA A 31 6.74 -3.56 -3.94
N PHE A 32 7.12 -4.47 -3.04
CA PHE A 32 6.24 -5.55 -2.58
C PHE A 32 4.98 -5.00 -1.90
N LEU A 33 5.13 -4.02 -1.00
CA LEU A 33 4.01 -3.39 -0.31
C LEU A 33 3.08 -2.66 -1.28
N SER A 34 3.62 -1.95 -2.27
CA SER A 34 2.83 -1.31 -3.33
C SER A 34 1.99 -2.34 -4.10
N LEU A 35 2.62 -3.44 -4.55
CA LEU A 35 1.95 -4.51 -5.27
C LEU A 35 0.87 -5.18 -4.41
N PHE A 36 1.15 -5.40 -3.12
CA PHE A 36 0.21 -5.96 -2.17
C PHE A 36 -1.08 -5.11 -2.07
N TRP A 37 -0.94 -3.78 -1.97
CA TRP A 37 -2.09 -2.87 -1.90
C TRP A 37 -2.86 -2.78 -3.21
N TRP A 38 -2.18 -2.80 -4.37
CA TRP A 38 -2.84 -2.88 -5.67
C TRP A 38 -3.63 -4.18 -5.85
N ALA A 39 -3.04 -5.32 -5.51
CA ALA A 39 -3.74 -6.60 -5.53
C ALA A 39 -4.98 -6.57 -4.61
N ARG A 40 -4.85 -5.99 -3.42
CA ARG A 40 -5.97 -5.82 -2.48
C ARG A 40 -7.12 -5.02 -3.10
N LEU A 41 -6.81 -3.89 -3.72
CA LEU A 41 -7.79 -3.06 -4.42
C LEU A 41 -8.45 -3.81 -5.57
N PHE A 42 -7.67 -4.55 -6.36
CA PHE A 42 -8.18 -5.38 -7.44
C PHE A 42 -9.22 -6.40 -6.92
N PHE A 43 -8.88 -7.16 -5.88
CA PHE A 43 -9.83 -8.11 -5.29
C PHE A 43 -11.09 -7.41 -4.74
N GLN A 44 -10.96 -6.25 -4.10
CA GLN A 44 -12.12 -5.50 -3.62
C GLN A 44 -13.04 -5.06 -4.76
N LEU A 45 -12.47 -4.58 -5.88
CA LEU A 45 -13.27 -4.06 -6.99
C LEU A 45 -13.92 -5.16 -7.83
N PHE A 46 -13.22 -6.26 -8.07
CA PHE A 46 -13.62 -7.32 -9.00
C PHE A 46 -14.28 -8.53 -8.33
N TYR A 47 -13.94 -8.85 -7.08
CA TYR A 47 -14.44 -10.06 -6.40
C TYR A 47 -15.56 -9.77 -5.40
N TYR A 48 -15.62 -8.57 -4.82
CA TYR A 48 -16.63 -8.24 -3.83
C TYR A 48 -18.00 -7.97 -4.47
N ASP A 49 -19.05 -8.49 -3.85
CA ASP A 49 -20.42 -8.37 -4.33
C ASP A 49 -20.84 -6.89 -4.47
N ARG A 50 -21.36 -6.54 -5.64
CA ARG A 50 -21.79 -5.18 -5.98
C ARG A 50 -22.91 -4.70 -5.06
N ASP A 51 -23.77 -5.58 -4.56
CA ASP A 51 -24.87 -5.20 -3.68
C ASP A 51 -24.37 -4.81 -2.29
N VAL A 52 -23.37 -5.52 -1.78
CA VAL A 52 -22.71 -5.17 -0.50
C VAL A 52 -21.95 -3.85 -0.64
N ARG A 53 -21.23 -3.66 -1.75
CA ARG A 53 -20.52 -2.40 -2.04
C ARG A 53 -21.48 -1.21 -2.19
N ARG A 54 -22.65 -1.41 -2.80
CA ARG A 54 -23.69 -0.36 -2.91
C ARG A 54 -24.36 -0.04 -1.58
N ARG A 55 -24.48 -1.01 -0.67
CA ARG A 55 -25.03 -0.79 0.68
C ARG A 55 -24.09 0.01 1.57
N TYR A 56 -22.78 -0.19 1.43
CA TYR A 56 -21.76 0.47 2.25
C TYR A 56 -20.82 1.36 1.42
N ARG A 57 -21.37 2.16 0.49
CA ARG A 57 -20.59 2.96 -0.48
C ARG A 57 -19.54 3.87 0.17
N VAL A 58 -19.85 4.49 1.30
CA VAL A 58 -18.91 5.37 2.01
C VAL A 58 -17.72 4.56 2.51
N VAL A 59 -17.96 3.39 3.09
CA VAL A 59 -16.92 2.51 3.60
C VAL A 59 -16.11 1.90 2.46
N ASP A 60 -16.77 1.48 1.37
CA ASP A 60 -16.10 1.02 0.14
C ASP A 60 -15.16 2.10 -0.42
N ALA A 61 -15.65 3.34 -0.53
CA ALA A 61 -14.85 4.48 -1.00
C ALA A 61 -13.66 4.78 -0.08
N LEU A 62 -13.85 4.75 1.25
CA LEU A 62 -12.76 4.92 2.20
C LEU A 62 -11.67 3.85 2.04
N PHE A 63 -12.07 2.59 1.87
CA PHE A 63 -11.11 1.50 1.62
C PHE A 63 -10.38 1.67 0.29
N VAL A 64 -11.10 2.04 -0.78
CA VAL A 64 -10.49 2.32 -2.09
C VAL A 64 -9.45 3.44 -1.97
N VAL A 65 -9.82 4.56 -1.37
CA VAL A 65 -8.92 5.71 -1.18
C VAL A 65 -7.71 5.30 -0.35
N ALA A 66 -7.89 4.57 0.75
CA ALA A 66 -6.80 4.11 1.59
C ALA A 66 -5.84 3.17 0.83
N PHE A 67 -6.37 2.21 0.06
CA PHE A 67 -5.54 1.27 -0.69
C PHE A 67 -4.79 1.94 -1.82
N VAL A 68 -5.44 2.84 -2.57
CA VAL A 68 -4.79 3.65 -3.60
C VAL A 68 -3.68 4.50 -2.99
N TYR A 69 -3.95 5.20 -1.88
CA TYR A 69 -2.97 6.03 -1.20
C TYR A 69 -1.73 5.22 -0.80
N LEU A 70 -1.91 4.09 -0.11
CA LEU A 70 -0.81 3.25 0.32
C LEU A 70 -0.02 2.70 -0.88
N ALA A 71 -0.73 2.21 -1.90
CA ALA A 71 -0.09 1.68 -3.11
C ALA A 71 0.80 2.71 -3.81
N VAL A 72 0.32 3.95 -3.92
CA VAL A 72 1.06 5.07 -4.54
C VAL A 72 2.25 5.48 -3.67
N VAL A 73 2.08 5.67 -2.36
CA VAL A 73 3.17 6.07 -1.47
C VAL A 73 4.31 5.06 -1.49
N PHE A 74 4.01 3.76 -1.44
CA PHE A 74 5.04 2.72 -1.52
C PHE A 74 5.64 2.61 -2.93
N ALA A 75 4.88 2.86 -4.00
CA ALA A 75 5.44 2.93 -5.36
C ALA A 75 6.46 4.07 -5.48
N LEU A 76 6.13 5.24 -4.92
CA LEU A 76 7.04 6.38 -4.89
C LEU A 76 8.31 6.05 -4.09
N GLY A 77 8.18 5.47 -2.89
CA GLY A 77 9.33 5.02 -2.10
C GLY A 77 10.21 3.99 -2.83
N ALA A 78 9.61 3.07 -3.58
CA ALA A 78 10.37 2.13 -4.41
C ALA A 78 11.13 2.83 -5.55
N SER A 79 10.56 3.90 -6.12
CA SER A 79 11.16 4.68 -7.21
C SER A 79 12.12 5.78 -6.75
N ALA A 80 12.05 6.24 -5.50
CA ALA A 80 12.83 7.37 -5.00
C ALA A 80 14.35 7.11 -5.06
N GLY A 81 14.78 5.86 -4.80
CA GLY A 81 16.17 5.45 -4.97
C GLY A 81 16.62 5.22 -6.43
N LEU A 82 15.84 5.61 -7.44
CA LEU A 82 16.27 5.70 -8.85
C LEU A 82 16.62 7.14 -9.26
N ILE A 83 16.31 8.14 -8.42
CA ILE A 83 16.48 9.57 -8.73
C ILE A 83 17.76 10.15 -8.10
N GLU A 84 18.25 9.58 -7.00
CA GLU A 84 19.56 9.94 -6.44
C GLU A 84 20.64 8.93 -6.92
N PRO A 85 21.56 9.36 -7.82
CA PRO A 85 22.70 8.56 -8.28
C PRO A 85 23.82 8.42 -7.24
#